data_AF-A0A938PWN2-F1
#
_entry.id   AF-A0A938PWN2-F1
#
_cell.length_a   1.000
_cell.length_b   1.000
_cell.length_c   1.000
_cell.angle_alpha   90.00
_cell.angle_beta   90.00
_cell.angle_gamma   90.00
#
_symmetry.space_group_name_H-M   'P 1'
#
loop_
_entity.id
_entity.type
_entity.pdbx_description
1 polymer ?
#
loop_
_entity_poly.entity_id
_entity_poly.type
_entity_poly.pdbx_seq_one_letter_code
_entity_poly.pdbx_strand_id
1 'polypeptide(L)'
;MHVTDERYKRDRLRLELALRLIRHEARTHTIRHWTGLSDDRVRKLYRSYIKPGAGVRRHRGKSPAQVNYFLRATSLGAEAHALASILLLFGAISDKPDPASLKKIPTIARGRLLCDAYEAYRRVSPRPRIDFEHAAFLAKALTVGDEIRLRFCPACQALNIVEIVTLRDPECRACEAPMPEKSTANRGSARPLSSRT
;
A
#
# COMPACT_ATOMS: atom_id res chain seq x y z
N MET A 1 20.50 -29.75 15.95
CA MET A 1 20.98 -29.34 14.61
C MET A 1 19.77 -28.88 13.79
N HIS A 2 19.44 -27.58 13.79
CA HIS A 2 18.21 -26.99 13.22
C HIS A 2 18.46 -25.94 12.10
N VAL A 3 19.73 -25.68 11.78
CA VAL A 3 20.13 -24.62 10.84
C VAL A 3 19.70 -24.94 9.39
N THR A 4 19.66 -26.22 9.03
CA THR A 4 19.16 -26.68 7.72
C THR A 4 17.67 -26.43 7.59
N ASP A 5 16.87 -26.80 8.58
CA ASP A 5 15.41 -26.65 8.56
C ASP A 5 14.99 -25.18 8.45
N GLU A 6 15.64 -24.28 9.20
CA GLU A 6 15.35 -22.85 9.12
C GLU A 6 15.70 -22.24 7.75
N ARG A 7 16.78 -22.72 7.12
CA ARG A 7 17.12 -22.33 5.74
C ARG A 7 16.06 -22.82 4.76
N TYR A 8 15.63 -24.09 4.86
CA TYR A 8 14.60 -24.66 4.00
C TYR A 8 13.25 -23.96 4.17
N LYS A 9 12.84 -23.68 5.41
CA LYS A 9 11.62 -22.90 5.71
C LYS A 9 11.68 -21.53 5.06
N ARG A 10 12.78 -20.79 5.22
CA ARG A 10 12.92 -19.46 4.61
C ARG A 10 12.84 -19.50 3.10
N ASP A 11 13.52 -20.46 2.46
CA ASP A 11 13.48 -20.59 1.00
C ASP A 11 12.08 -21.01 0.50
N ARG A 12 11.40 -21.92 1.21
CA ARG A 12 10.01 -22.26 0.92
C ARG A 12 9.09 -21.04 1.00
N LEU A 13 9.21 -20.22 2.04
CA LEU A 13 8.40 -19.00 2.20
C LEU A 13 8.63 -18.00 1.06
N ARG A 14 9.88 -17.87 0.56
CA ARG A 14 10.22 -17.05 -0.62
C ARG A 14 9.56 -17.55 -1.89
N LEU A 15 9.60 -18.87 -2.12
CA LEU A 15 9.00 -19.50 -3.30
C LEU A 15 7.47 -19.39 -3.27
N GLU A 16 6.85 -19.62 -2.11
CA GLU A 16 5.39 -19.46 -1.93
C GLU A 16 4.95 -18.02 -2.20
N LEU A 17 5.67 -17.03 -1.67
CA LEU A 17 5.38 -15.62 -1.96
C LEU A 17 5.58 -15.30 -3.45
N ALA A 18 6.66 -15.79 -4.06
CA ALA A 18 6.91 -15.58 -5.49
C ALA A 18 5.77 -16.12 -6.37
N LEU A 19 5.26 -17.31 -6.05
CA LEU A 19 4.12 -17.91 -6.77
C LEU A 19 2.86 -17.06 -6.65
N ARG A 20 2.56 -16.52 -5.45
CA ARG A 20 1.42 -15.62 -5.25
C ARG A 20 1.57 -14.34 -6.08
N LEU A 21 2.74 -13.71 -6.01
CA LEU A 21 3.04 -12.50 -6.77
C LEU A 21 2.94 -12.74 -8.29
N ILE A 22 3.39 -13.89 -8.79
CA ILE A 22 3.23 -14.27 -10.19
C ILE A 22 1.75 -14.41 -10.58
N ARG A 23 0.93 -15.06 -9.75
CA ARG A 23 -0.51 -15.19 -9.99
C ARG A 23 -1.25 -13.85 -9.96
N HIS A 24 -0.72 -12.88 -9.22
CA HIS A 24 -1.18 -11.49 -9.21
C HIS A 24 -0.56 -10.66 -10.34
N GLU A 25 0.12 -11.30 -11.30
CA GLU A 25 0.76 -10.68 -12.46
C GLU A 25 1.82 -9.61 -12.11
N ALA A 26 2.39 -9.67 -10.90
CA ALA A 26 3.40 -8.72 -10.46
C ALA A 26 4.61 -8.74 -11.41
N ARG A 27 5.20 -7.55 -11.64
CA ARG A 27 6.40 -7.42 -12.47
C ARG A 27 7.56 -8.18 -11.83
N THR A 28 8.49 -8.67 -12.66
CA THR A 28 9.71 -9.33 -12.20
C THR A 28 10.45 -8.52 -11.15
N HIS A 29 10.57 -7.20 -11.35
CA HIS A 29 11.23 -6.31 -10.40
C HIS A 29 10.54 -6.36 -9.03
N THR A 30 9.22 -6.26 -8.98
CA THR A 30 8.42 -6.38 -7.75
C THR A 30 8.64 -7.74 -7.09
N ILE A 31 8.54 -8.83 -7.84
CA ILE A 31 8.77 -10.19 -7.30
C ILE A 31 10.17 -10.29 -6.66
N ARG A 32 11.20 -9.81 -7.36
CA ARG A 32 12.59 -9.80 -6.84
C ARG A 32 12.73 -8.94 -5.59
N HIS A 33 12.13 -7.75 -5.60
CA HIS A 33 12.21 -6.81 -4.49
C HIS A 33 11.67 -7.44 -3.21
N TRP A 34 10.49 -8.09 -3.26
CA TRP A 34 9.86 -8.67 -2.08
C TRP A 34 10.41 -10.04 -1.65
N THR A 35 10.94 -10.83 -2.59
CA THR A 35 11.36 -12.22 -2.32
C THR A 35 12.86 -12.41 -2.18
N GLY A 36 13.66 -11.49 -2.74
CA GLY A 36 15.11 -11.64 -2.87
C GLY A 36 15.56 -12.71 -3.87
N LEU A 37 14.65 -13.29 -4.66
CA LEU A 37 15.00 -14.24 -5.70
C LEU A 37 15.70 -13.54 -6.87
N SER A 38 16.58 -14.27 -7.57
CA SER A 38 17.15 -13.80 -8.84
C SER A 38 16.10 -13.86 -9.95
N ASP A 39 16.32 -13.07 -11.01
CA ASP A 39 15.46 -13.08 -12.19
C ASP A 39 15.39 -14.47 -12.85
N ASP A 40 16.52 -15.18 -12.95
CA ASP A 40 16.56 -16.57 -13.42
C ASP A 40 15.68 -17.51 -12.58
N ARG A 41 15.74 -17.43 -11.25
CA ARG A 41 14.88 -18.24 -10.37
C ARG A 41 13.41 -17.90 -10.56
N VAL A 42 13.05 -16.63 -10.72
CA VAL A 42 11.67 -16.22 -11.01
C VAL A 42 11.21 -16.75 -12.37
N ARG A 43 12.05 -16.72 -13.41
CA ARG A 43 11.75 -17.29 -14.73
C ARG A 43 11.54 -18.80 -14.66
N LYS A 44 12.43 -19.53 -13.99
CA LYS A 44 12.33 -20.99 -13.80
C LYS A 44 11.06 -21.37 -13.06
N LEU A 45 10.74 -20.64 -11.99
CA LEU A 45 9.53 -20.87 -11.19
C LEU A 45 8.26 -20.59 -12.01
N TYR A 46 8.22 -19.52 -12.81
CA TYR A 46 7.13 -19.27 -13.75
C TYR A 46 6.93 -20.45 -14.72
N ARG A 47 8.00 -20.89 -15.39
CA ARG A 47 7.93 -21.99 -16.37
C ARG A 47 7.50 -23.32 -15.75
N SER A 48 7.89 -23.56 -14.50
CA SER A 48 7.63 -24.85 -13.82
C SER A 48 6.20 -24.95 -13.30
N TYR A 49 5.60 -23.83 -12.88
CA TYR A 49 4.32 -23.83 -12.15
C TYR A 49 3.16 -23.16 -12.88
N ILE A 50 3.41 -22.33 -13.89
CA ILE A 50 2.37 -21.65 -14.67
C ILE A 50 2.26 -22.35 -16.02
N LYS A 51 1.15 -23.07 -16.22
CA LYS A 51 0.86 -23.76 -17.48
C LYS A 51 0.66 -22.72 -18.61
N PRO A 52 1.11 -23.02 -19.85
CA PRO A 52 0.68 -22.27 -21.01
C PRO A 52 -0.85 -22.18 -21.06
N GLY A 53 -1.40 -20.98 -21.28
CA GLY A 53 -2.86 -20.76 -21.31
C GLY A 53 -3.52 -20.52 -19.95
N ALA A 54 -2.80 -20.51 -18.84
CA ALA A 54 -3.37 -20.25 -17.50
C ALA A 54 -3.86 -18.80 -17.27
N GLY A 55 -3.90 -17.95 -18.30
CA GLY A 55 -4.40 -16.58 -18.23
C GLY A 55 -3.49 -15.57 -17.50
N VAL A 56 -2.38 -16.01 -16.88
CA VAL A 56 -1.43 -15.14 -16.18
C VAL A 56 -0.60 -14.34 -17.18
N ARG A 57 -0.79 -13.02 -17.21
CA ARG A 57 -0.04 -12.11 -18.09
C ARG A 57 1.27 -11.67 -17.45
N ARG A 58 2.27 -11.42 -18.31
CA ARG A 58 3.57 -10.88 -17.90
C ARG A 58 3.68 -9.42 -18.35
N HIS A 59 3.48 -8.51 -17.40
CA HIS A 59 3.63 -7.08 -17.64
C HIS A 59 5.11 -6.71 -17.87
N ARG A 60 5.35 -5.80 -18.82
CA ARG A 60 6.66 -5.21 -19.12
C ARG A 60 6.64 -3.70 -18.84
N GLY A 61 7.82 -3.08 -18.79
CA GLY A 61 7.97 -1.64 -18.55
C GLY A 61 8.06 -1.26 -17.08
N LYS A 62 8.05 0.06 -16.81
CA LYS A 62 8.23 0.65 -15.48
C LYS A 62 7.00 0.42 -14.58
N SER A 63 7.22 0.26 -13.28
CA SER A 63 6.15 0.20 -12.28
C SER A 63 5.42 1.54 -12.15
N PRO A 64 4.15 1.55 -11.72
CA PRO A 64 3.39 2.78 -11.49
C PRO A 64 4.11 3.67 -10.47
N ALA A 65 4.02 4.98 -10.67
CA ALA A 65 4.73 5.95 -9.85
C ALA A 65 3.96 7.27 -9.65
N GLN A 66 2.68 7.34 -10.03
CA GLN A 66 1.88 8.57 -9.96
C GLN A 66 0.73 8.43 -8.97
N VAL A 67 0.78 9.18 -7.86
CA VAL A 67 -0.26 9.13 -6.82
C VAL A 67 -1.63 9.64 -7.30
N ASN A 68 -1.65 10.53 -8.30
CA ASN A 68 -2.87 11.03 -8.95
C ASN A 68 -3.76 9.92 -9.54
N TYR A 69 -3.23 8.71 -9.71
CA TYR A 69 -4.05 7.54 -10.05
C TYR A 69 -5.11 7.24 -8.97
N PHE A 70 -4.79 7.42 -7.68
CA PHE A 70 -5.65 7.08 -6.55
C PHE A 70 -6.61 8.20 -6.13
N LEU A 71 -6.30 9.45 -6.49
CA LEU A 71 -7.00 10.63 -5.98
C LEU A 71 -8.19 11.06 -6.85
N ARG A 72 -8.40 10.40 -7.99
CA ARG A 72 -9.44 10.75 -8.98
C ARG A 72 -10.84 10.68 -8.39
N ALA A 73 -11.70 11.65 -8.74
CA ALA A 73 -13.14 11.63 -8.43
C ALA A 73 -13.95 10.67 -9.32
N THR A 74 -13.45 9.44 -9.47
CA THR A 74 -14.07 8.38 -10.27
C THR A 74 -14.26 7.14 -9.41
N SER A 75 -14.93 6.11 -9.94
CA SER A 75 -15.01 4.80 -9.30
C SER A 75 -13.65 4.21 -8.92
N LEU A 76 -12.59 4.56 -9.66
CA LEU A 76 -11.22 4.18 -9.33
C LEU A 76 -10.74 4.77 -7.99
N GLY A 77 -11.11 6.03 -7.69
CA GLY A 77 -10.78 6.65 -6.41
C GLY A 77 -11.52 5.99 -5.26
N ALA A 78 -12.80 5.68 -5.43
CA ALA A 78 -13.56 4.92 -4.42
C ALA A 78 -12.92 3.55 -4.15
N GLU A 79 -12.48 2.84 -5.20
CA GLU A 79 -11.74 1.59 -5.06
C GLU A 79 -10.39 1.76 -4.35
N ALA A 80 -9.68 2.88 -4.57
CA ALA A 80 -8.43 3.16 -3.89
C ALA A 80 -8.64 3.35 -2.38
N HIS A 81 -9.69 4.05 -1.97
CA HIS A 81 -10.05 4.22 -0.55
C HIS A 81 -10.44 2.89 0.10
N ALA A 82 -11.21 2.05 -0.61
CA ALA A 82 -11.55 0.71 -0.15
C ALA A 82 -10.30 -0.17 0.01
N LEU A 83 -9.41 -0.17 -0.99
CA LEU A 83 -8.15 -0.89 -0.94
C LEU A 83 -7.25 -0.40 0.20
N ALA A 84 -7.13 0.91 0.41
CA ALA A 84 -6.37 1.47 1.53
C ALA A 84 -6.91 1.01 2.90
N SER A 85 -8.24 0.92 3.04
CA SER A 85 -8.89 0.40 4.24
C SER A 85 -8.53 -1.06 4.49
N ILE A 86 -8.52 -1.88 3.44
CA ILE A 86 -8.16 -3.30 3.53
C ILE A 86 -6.66 -3.47 3.82
N LEU A 87 -5.81 -2.67 3.18
CA LEU A 87 -4.36 -2.66 3.47
C LEU A 87 -4.09 -2.32 4.93
N LEU A 88 -4.79 -1.35 5.49
CA LEU A 88 -4.67 -0.97 6.90
C LEU A 88 -5.18 -2.11 7.82
N LEU A 89 -6.35 -2.68 7.52
CA LEU A 89 -6.96 -3.77 8.29
C LEU A 89 -6.06 -5.01 8.38
N PHE A 90 -5.39 -5.36 7.29
CA PHE A 90 -4.45 -6.49 7.25
C PHE A 90 -3.05 -6.14 7.81
N GLY A 91 -2.81 -4.90 8.23
CA GLY A 91 -1.50 -4.45 8.70
C GLY A 91 -0.43 -4.40 7.61
N ALA A 92 -0.82 -4.38 6.33
CA ALA A 92 0.10 -4.19 5.21
C ALA A 92 0.69 -2.76 5.20
N ILE A 93 -0.05 -1.81 5.75
CA ILE A 93 0.35 -0.43 6.05
C ILE A 93 -0.01 -0.06 7.49
N SER A 94 0.55 1.05 7.97
CA SER A 94 0.23 1.66 9.27
C SER A 94 -0.70 2.86 9.06
N ASP A 95 -1.43 3.27 10.09
CA ASP A 95 -2.24 4.50 10.09
C ASP A 95 -1.37 5.76 10.09
N LYS A 96 -0.17 5.66 10.67
CA LYS A 96 0.85 6.71 10.69
C LYS A 96 1.95 6.40 9.68
N PRO A 97 2.32 7.38 8.83
CA PRO A 97 3.48 7.24 7.95
C PRO A 97 4.77 7.01 8.73
N ASP A 98 5.64 6.16 8.18
CA ASP A 98 6.99 5.92 8.68
C ASP A 98 7.92 5.68 7.48
N PRO A 99 8.54 6.75 6.93
CA PRO A 99 9.50 6.62 5.84
C PRO A 99 10.68 5.69 6.17
N ALA A 100 11.09 5.61 7.44
CA ALA A 100 12.19 4.73 7.86
C ALA A 100 11.82 3.25 7.71
N SER A 101 10.52 2.93 7.79
CA SER A 101 10.02 1.58 7.52
C SER A 101 10.28 1.12 6.09
N LEU A 102 10.41 2.00 5.08
CA LEU A 102 10.70 1.62 3.69
C LEU A 102 11.90 0.67 3.55
N LYS A 103 12.98 0.93 4.30
CA LYS A 103 14.18 0.09 4.28
C LYS A 103 13.93 -1.33 4.82
N LYS A 104 12.86 -1.48 5.62
CA LYS A 104 12.36 -2.74 6.19
C LYS A 104 11.19 -3.34 5.38
N ILE A 105 10.71 -2.67 4.33
CA ILE A 105 9.49 -3.08 3.61
C ILE A 105 9.65 -4.39 2.83
N PRO A 106 10.74 -4.67 2.08
CA PRO A 106 10.84 -5.94 1.38
C PRO A 106 11.22 -7.07 2.35
N THR A 107 10.24 -7.49 3.14
CA THR A 107 10.30 -8.73 3.92
C THR A 107 9.21 -9.68 3.42
N ILE A 108 9.48 -10.98 3.57
CA ILE A 108 8.52 -12.02 3.20
C ILE A 108 7.20 -11.88 3.98
N ALA A 109 7.29 -11.50 5.25
CA ALA A 109 6.12 -11.26 6.09
C ALA A 109 5.24 -10.13 5.52
N ARG A 110 5.81 -8.97 5.22
CA ARG A 110 5.05 -7.85 4.64
C ARG A 110 4.53 -8.15 3.23
N GLY A 111 5.29 -8.88 2.42
CA GLY A 111 4.83 -9.32 1.10
C GLY A 111 3.62 -10.26 1.18
N ARG A 112 3.55 -11.10 2.23
CA ARG A 112 2.35 -11.93 2.49
C ARG A 112 1.15 -11.08 2.88
N LEU A 113 1.31 -10.15 3.83
CA LEU A 113 0.23 -9.24 4.23
C LEU A 113 -0.30 -8.43 3.05
N LEU A 114 0.58 -7.95 2.16
CA LEU A 114 0.17 -7.26 0.93
C LEU A 114 -0.63 -8.18 0.00
N CYS A 115 -0.21 -9.43 -0.20
CA CYS A 115 -0.97 -10.38 -1.00
C CYS A 115 -2.32 -10.72 -0.34
N ASP A 116 -2.37 -10.90 0.98
CA ASP A 116 -3.58 -11.22 1.73
C ASP A 116 -4.61 -10.08 1.59
N ALA A 117 -4.15 -8.84 1.79
CA ALA A 117 -4.96 -7.64 1.62
C ALA A 117 -5.48 -7.48 0.17
N TYR A 118 -4.61 -7.68 -0.83
CA TYR A 118 -5.00 -7.56 -2.24
C TYR A 118 -6.02 -8.64 -2.64
N GLU A 119 -5.84 -9.87 -2.16
CA GLU A 119 -6.79 -10.97 -2.39
C GLU A 119 -8.14 -10.69 -1.70
N ALA A 120 -8.15 -10.08 -0.51
CA ALA A 120 -9.37 -9.64 0.14
C ALA A 120 -10.07 -8.53 -0.66
N TYR A 121 -9.33 -7.51 -1.12
CA TYR A 121 -9.85 -6.46 -2.01
C TYR A 121 -10.50 -7.04 -3.27
N ARG A 122 -9.84 -8.00 -3.92
CA ARG A 122 -10.38 -8.67 -5.11
C ARG A 122 -11.65 -9.47 -4.85
N ARG A 123 -11.89 -9.95 -3.62
CA ARG A 123 -13.12 -10.67 -3.24
C ARG A 123 -14.28 -9.73 -2.96
N VAL A 124 -14.00 -8.55 -2.38
CA VAL A 124 -15.06 -7.59 -2.01
C VAL A 124 -15.37 -6.57 -3.10
N SER A 125 -14.46 -6.37 -4.06
CA SER A 125 -14.71 -5.50 -5.23
C SER A 125 -15.32 -6.30 -6.38
N PRO A 126 -16.55 -5.98 -6.84
CA PRO A 126 -17.22 -6.71 -7.93
C PRO A 126 -16.46 -6.67 -9.26
N ARG A 127 -15.67 -5.61 -9.48
CA ARG A 127 -14.85 -5.41 -10.69
C ARG A 127 -13.56 -4.67 -10.31
N PRO A 128 -12.56 -5.36 -9.74
CA PRO A 128 -11.32 -4.71 -9.29
C PRO A 128 -10.59 -4.07 -10.47
N ARG A 129 -10.40 -2.74 -10.42
CA ARG A 129 -9.71 -1.94 -11.43
C ARG A 129 -8.25 -1.68 -11.08
N ILE A 130 -7.92 -1.79 -9.80
CA ILE A 130 -6.56 -1.59 -9.29
C ILE A 130 -5.82 -2.92 -9.40
N ASP A 131 -4.82 -2.98 -10.27
CA ASP A 131 -3.95 -4.15 -10.36
C ASP A 131 -2.97 -4.24 -9.17
N PHE A 132 -2.25 -5.35 -9.09
CA PHE A 132 -1.33 -5.59 -7.97
C PHE A 132 -0.17 -4.59 -7.92
N GLU A 133 0.29 -4.09 -9.08
CA GLU A 133 1.40 -3.12 -9.13
C GLU A 133 0.96 -1.78 -8.55
N HIS A 134 -0.26 -1.34 -8.86
CA HIS A 134 -0.86 -0.15 -8.26
C HIS A 134 -1.17 -0.37 -6.78
N ALA A 135 -1.61 -1.56 -6.36
CA ALA A 135 -1.81 -1.86 -4.94
C ALA A 135 -0.49 -1.80 -4.14
N ALA A 136 0.58 -2.39 -4.66
CA ALA A 136 1.91 -2.32 -4.06
C ALA A 136 2.45 -0.87 -4.02
N PHE A 137 2.19 -0.09 -5.08
CA PHE A 137 2.56 1.32 -5.13
C PHE A 137 1.77 2.16 -4.11
N LEU A 138 0.46 1.95 -3.98
CA LEU A 138 -0.37 2.61 -2.97
C LEU A 138 0.14 2.34 -1.55
N ALA A 139 0.42 1.06 -1.24
CA ALA A 139 0.94 0.68 0.06
C ALA A 139 2.28 1.36 0.37
N LYS A 140 3.16 1.45 -0.64
CA LYS A 140 4.42 2.19 -0.53
C LYS A 140 4.17 3.67 -0.27
N ALA A 141 3.40 4.34 -1.12
CA ALA A 141 3.13 5.77 -1.04
C ALA A 141 2.51 6.16 0.32
N LEU A 142 1.54 5.40 0.82
CA LEU A 142 0.94 5.63 2.14
C LEU A 142 1.89 5.37 3.31
N THR A 143 2.82 4.41 3.16
CA THR A 143 3.85 4.17 4.19
C THR A 143 4.85 5.31 4.26
N VAL A 144 5.21 5.91 3.13
CA VAL A 144 6.08 7.10 3.09
C VAL A 144 5.35 8.31 3.62
N GLY A 145 4.15 8.57 3.12
CA GLY A 145 3.37 9.73 3.53
C GLY A 145 4.03 11.06 3.19
N ASP A 146 4.62 11.19 2.01
CA ASP A 146 5.18 12.44 1.46
C ASP A 146 4.22 13.14 0.49
N GLU A 147 3.49 12.38 -0.33
CA GLU A 147 2.51 12.92 -1.28
C GLU A 147 1.06 12.70 -0.81
N ILE A 148 0.76 11.50 -0.27
CA ILE A 148 -0.58 11.09 0.17
C ILE A 148 -0.55 10.45 1.55
N ARG A 149 -1.62 10.61 2.32
CA ARG A 149 -1.75 10.01 3.66
C ARG A 149 -3.17 9.54 3.94
N LEU A 150 -3.30 8.73 4.99
CA LEU A 150 -4.59 8.33 5.53
C LEU A 150 -5.16 9.43 6.43
N ARG A 151 -6.47 9.66 6.33
CA ARG A 151 -7.23 10.52 7.23
C ARG A 151 -8.61 9.91 7.48
N PHE A 152 -8.99 9.83 8.75
CA PHE A 152 -10.34 9.43 9.13
C PHE A 152 -11.26 10.65 9.12
N CYS A 153 -12.44 10.51 8.52
CA CYS A 153 -13.45 11.56 8.54
C CYS A 153 -13.94 11.77 9.99
N PRO A 154 -13.99 13.01 10.50
CA PRO A 154 -14.52 13.27 11.83
C PRO A 154 -16.03 13.04 11.96
N ALA A 155 -16.78 13.10 10.84
CA ALA A 155 -18.24 12.95 10.84
C ALA A 155 -18.70 11.48 10.75
N CYS A 156 -18.16 10.71 9.80
CA CYS A 156 -18.58 9.32 9.55
C CYS A 156 -17.50 8.27 9.82
N GLN A 157 -16.30 8.67 10.26
CA GLN A 157 -15.15 7.80 10.49
C GLN A 157 -14.64 7.01 9.27
N ALA A 158 -15.14 7.28 8.07
CA ALA A 158 -14.63 6.66 6.85
C ALA A 158 -13.14 7.03 6.64
N LEU A 159 -12.34 6.03 6.28
CA LEU A 159 -10.95 6.22 5.91
C LEU A 159 -10.87 6.88 4.53
N ASN A 160 -10.07 7.95 4.44
CA ASN A 160 -9.82 8.68 3.21
C ASN A 160 -8.33 8.72 2.88
N ILE A 161 -8.01 8.59 1.59
CA ILE A 161 -6.71 8.97 1.05
C ILE A 161 -6.79 10.47 0.75
N VAL A 162 -5.88 11.25 1.32
CA VAL A 162 -5.80 12.69 1.08
C VAL A 162 -4.39 13.07 0.64
N GLU A 163 -4.29 14.06 -0.25
CA GLU A 163 -3.01 14.72 -0.54
C GLU A 163 -2.52 15.48 0.71
N ILE A 164 -1.20 15.59 0.83
CA ILE A 164 -0.59 16.29 1.97
C ILE A 164 -0.56 17.80 1.75
N VAL A 165 -0.32 18.23 0.51
CA VAL A 165 -0.22 19.66 0.16
C VAL A 165 -1.48 20.05 -0.62
N THR A 166 -2.53 20.43 0.11
CA THR A 166 -3.80 20.87 -0.48
C THR A 166 -4.08 22.33 -0.15
N LEU A 167 -4.53 23.12 -1.15
CA LEU A 167 -4.98 24.50 -0.93
C LEU A 167 -6.36 24.59 -0.26
N ARG A 168 -7.13 23.49 -0.29
CA ARG A 168 -8.49 23.39 0.27
C ARG A 168 -8.59 22.18 1.16
N ASP A 169 -9.43 22.27 2.18
CA ASP A 169 -9.75 21.10 3.00
C ASP A 169 -10.39 20.01 2.13
N PRO A 170 -9.90 18.76 2.21
CA PRO A 170 -10.50 17.67 1.45
C PRO A 170 -11.88 17.33 2.01
N GLU A 171 -12.79 16.93 1.13
CA GLU A 171 -14.11 16.42 1.50
C GLU A 171 -14.09 14.91 1.66
N CYS A 172 -14.88 14.39 2.60
CA CYS A 172 -15.00 12.96 2.82
C CYS A 172 -15.67 12.29 1.62
N ARG A 173 -15.05 11.25 1.04
CA ARG A 173 -15.64 10.49 -0.07
C ARG A 173 -16.96 9.77 0.28
N ALA A 174 -17.22 9.54 1.57
CA ALA A 174 -18.38 8.77 2.01
C ALA A 174 -19.58 9.64 2.42
N CYS A 175 -19.34 10.83 2.97
CA CYS A 175 -20.40 11.69 3.51
C CYS A 175 -20.27 13.16 3.10
N GLU A 176 -19.29 13.50 2.26
CA GLU A 176 -19.04 14.84 1.71
C GLU A 176 -18.69 15.92 2.75
N ALA A 177 -18.67 15.57 4.04
CA ALA A 177 -18.28 16.49 5.10
C ALA A 177 -16.82 16.96 4.91
N PRO A 178 -16.53 18.26 5.14
CA PRO A 178 -15.16 18.77 5.09
C PRO A 178 -14.31 18.08 6.16
N MET A 179 -13.06 17.76 5.80
CA MET A 179 -12.10 17.12 6.70
C MET A 179 -10.94 18.08 6.98
N PRO A 180 -11.13 19.10 7.82
CA PRO A 180 -10.11 20.10 8.08
C PRO A 180 -8.83 19.47 8.64
N GLU A 181 -7.69 19.92 8.13
CA GLU A 181 -6.40 19.65 8.75
C GLU A 181 -6.38 20.43 10.06
N LYS A 182 -6.82 19.82 11.17
CA LYS A 182 -6.91 20.44 12.51
C LYS A 182 -5.92 21.60 12.64
N SER A 183 -6.43 22.83 12.74
CA SER A 183 -5.56 23.99 12.91
C SER A 183 -4.64 23.72 14.10
N THR A 184 -3.35 23.98 13.94
CA THR A 184 -2.42 24.10 15.05
C THR A 184 -2.78 25.34 15.87
N ALA A 185 -3.97 25.36 16.47
CA ALA A 185 -4.37 26.34 17.46
C ALA A 185 -3.77 25.92 18.81
N ASN A 186 -2.45 26.11 18.97
CA ASN A 186 -1.84 26.52 20.26
C ASN A 186 -0.35 26.92 20.13
N ARG A 187 -0.03 27.93 19.32
CA ARG A 187 1.19 28.74 19.52
C ARG A 187 0.77 30.19 19.74
N GLY A 188 0.21 30.43 20.91
CA GLY A 188 -0.24 31.74 21.34
C GLY A 188 -0.51 31.75 22.83
N SER A 189 0.44 31.27 23.64
CA SER A 189 0.46 31.66 25.05
C SER A 189 0.75 33.17 25.08
N ALA A 190 -0.31 33.97 25.16
CA ALA A 190 -0.24 35.37 25.50
C ALA A 190 0.61 35.50 26.77
N ARG A 191 1.77 36.13 26.62
CA ARG A 191 2.63 36.51 27.74
C ARG A 191 1.95 37.73 28.37
N PRO A 192 1.56 37.71 29.65
CA PRO A 192 1.03 38.92 30.27
C PRO A 192 2.18 39.94 30.38
N LEU A 193 2.00 41.13 29.80
CA LEU A 193 2.84 42.29 30.11
C LEU A 193 2.64 42.60 31.60
N SER A 194 3.63 42.30 32.44
CA SER A 194 3.68 42.90 33.76
C SER A 194 4.17 44.34 33.61
N SER A 195 3.25 45.29 33.79
CA SER A 195 3.58 46.67 34.14
C SER A 195 4.33 46.68 35.48
N ARG A 196 5.53 47.24 35.52
CA ARG A 196 6.17 47.71 36.76
C ARG A 196 6.31 49.22 36.68
N THR A 197 5.55 49.87 37.56
CA THR A 197 5.87 51.13 38.24
C THR A 197 7.26 51.12 38.83
#